data_AF-A0A3B9BWV7-F1
#
_entry.id   AF-A0A3B9BWV7-F1
#
_cell.length_a   1.000
_cell.length_b   1.000
_cell.length_c   1.000
_cell.angle_alpha   90.00
_cell.angle_beta   90.00
_cell.angle_gamma   90.00
#
_symmetry.space_group_name_H-M   'P 1'
#
loop_
_entity.id
_entity.type
_entity.pdbx_description
1 polymer ?
#
loop_
_entity_poly.entity_id
_entity_poly.type
_entity_poly.pdbx_seq_one_letter_code
_entity_poly.pdbx_strand_id
1 'polypeptide(L)'
;MADFLYQLLLTFDATLRIATPLMLCAMAGIFSERSGIVDISLEGKLLSGAFVAATIAALTGNAWLGLGCAMLAGIAMSLIHGFACITHKGDQVVSGVAINILASGLTIVLGIALFQRGGQTPSLPKEDRFTPIQWWGVESVDSVPILGVIYRQLISGHNLLVYIALLAVPLTAFVLYKTRFGLRLRAVGEIPKAVDSAGISVT
;
A
#
# COMPACT_ATOMS: atom_id res chain seq x y z
N MET A 1 -8.38 -25.64 -25.15
CA MET A 1 -7.10 -25.58 -24.41
C MET A 1 -6.50 -24.18 -24.43
N ALA A 2 -6.44 -23.51 -25.58
CA ALA A 2 -5.98 -22.11 -25.68
C ALA A 2 -6.83 -21.12 -24.85
N ASP A 3 -8.16 -21.25 -24.84
CA ASP A 3 -9.04 -20.37 -24.06
C ASP A 3 -8.84 -20.49 -22.54
N PHE A 4 -8.62 -21.71 -22.06
CA PHE A 4 -8.32 -21.95 -20.65
C PHE A 4 -7.01 -21.28 -20.23
N LEU A 5 -5.97 -21.43 -21.04
CA LEU A 5 -4.67 -20.79 -20.78
C LEU A 5 -4.80 -19.25 -20.80
N TYR A 6 -5.58 -18.71 -21.72
CA TYR A 6 -5.84 -17.27 -21.79
C TYR A 6 -6.58 -16.75 -20.56
N GLN A 7 -7.64 -17.43 -20.12
CA GLN A 7 -8.36 -17.08 -18.88
C GLN A 7 -7.47 -17.17 -17.65
N LEU A 8 -6.59 -18.18 -17.60
CA LEU A 8 -5.61 -18.33 -16.52
C LEU A 8 -4.66 -17.13 -16.47
N LEU A 9 -4.12 -16.70 -17.62
CA LEU A 9 -3.22 -15.54 -17.71
C LEU A 9 -3.90 -14.24 -17.27
N LEU A 10 -5.13 -14.00 -17.72
CA LEU A 10 -5.91 -12.83 -17.30
C LEU A 10 -6.22 -12.85 -15.80
N THR A 11 -6.43 -14.03 -15.24
CA THR A 11 -6.64 -14.20 -13.80
C THR A 11 -5.39 -13.82 -13.03
N PHE A 12 -4.20 -14.28 -13.45
CA PHE A 12 -2.93 -13.91 -12.82
C PHE A 12 -2.66 -12.40 -12.92
N ASP A 13 -2.92 -11.78 -14.07
CA ASP A 13 -2.80 -10.34 -14.27
C ASP A 13 -3.73 -9.56 -13.31
N ALA A 14 -4.99 -10.00 -13.16
CA ALA A 14 -5.91 -9.44 -12.18
C ALA A 14 -5.44 -9.64 -10.72
N THR A 15 -4.91 -10.83 -10.39
CA THR A 15 -4.36 -11.14 -9.07
C THR A 15 -3.24 -10.17 -8.70
N LEU A 16 -2.29 -9.90 -9.59
CA LEU A 16 -1.19 -8.96 -9.32
C LEU A 16 -1.71 -7.54 -9.04
N ARG A 17 -2.67 -7.06 -9.82
CA ARG A 17 -3.28 -5.73 -9.61
C ARG A 17 -4.00 -5.62 -8.27
N ILE A 18 -4.79 -6.62 -7.90
CA ILE A 18 -5.56 -6.62 -6.64
C ILE A 18 -4.64 -6.86 -5.43
N ALA A 19 -3.59 -7.65 -5.57
CA ALA A 19 -2.63 -7.92 -4.51
C ALA A 19 -1.73 -6.72 -4.19
N THR A 20 -1.48 -5.82 -5.15
CA THR A 20 -0.57 -4.67 -5.01
C THR A 20 -0.79 -3.85 -3.72
N PRO A 21 -2.01 -3.32 -3.41
CA PRO A 21 -2.22 -2.58 -2.17
C PRO A 21 -2.03 -3.44 -0.91
N LEU A 22 -2.39 -4.73 -0.96
CA LEU A 22 -2.21 -5.66 0.15
C LEU A 22 -0.73 -5.97 0.41
N MET A 23 0.08 -6.08 -0.65
CA MET A 23 1.53 -6.27 -0.53
C MET A 23 2.19 -5.08 0.14
N LEU A 24 1.87 -3.85 -0.31
CA LEU A 24 2.41 -2.63 0.30
C LEU A 24 1.96 -2.48 1.75
N CYS A 25 0.70 -2.80 2.05
CA CYS A 25 0.17 -2.83 3.40
C CYS A 25 0.90 -3.84 4.30
N ALA A 26 1.11 -5.07 3.80
CA ALA A 26 1.85 -6.10 4.52
C ALA A 26 3.29 -5.67 4.80
N MET A 27 3.98 -5.00 3.86
CA MET A 27 5.32 -4.49 4.11
C MET A 27 5.33 -3.44 5.24
N ALA A 28 4.35 -2.53 5.26
CA ALA A 28 4.20 -1.57 6.36
C ALA A 28 3.99 -2.28 7.71
N GLY A 29 3.13 -3.31 7.74
CA GLY A 29 2.89 -4.14 8.91
C GLY A 29 4.17 -4.82 9.42
N ILE A 30 4.99 -5.40 8.54
CA ILE A 30 6.27 -6.00 8.93
C ILE A 30 7.19 -4.98 9.59
N PHE A 31 7.30 -3.76 9.06
CA PHE A 31 8.12 -2.72 9.70
C PHE A 31 7.63 -2.35 11.10
N SER A 32 6.31 -2.26 11.29
CA SER A 32 5.71 -1.96 12.59
C SER A 32 5.91 -3.09 13.59
N GLU A 33 5.60 -4.33 13.21
CA GLU A 33 5.77 -5.48 14.10
C GLU A 33 7.22 -5.69 14.48
N ARG A 34 8.16 -5.48 13.54
CA ARG A 34 9.59 -5.58 13.82
C ARG A 34 10.13 -4.45 14.67
N SER A 35 9.42 -3.32 14.79
CA SER A 35 9.76 -2.27 15.76
C SER A 35 9.13 -2.47 17.14
N GLY A 36 8.32 -3.52 17.33
CA GLY A 36 7.66 -3.84 18.59
C GLY A 36 6.26 -3.25 18.75
N ILE A 37 5.69 -2.67 17.69
CA ILE A 37 4.33 -2.12 17.68
C ILE A 37 3.47 -2.91 16.69
N VAL A 38 2.50 -3.67 17.19
CA VAL A 38 1.52 -4.36 16.36
C VAL A 38 0.53 -3.33 15.82
N ASP A 39 0.42 -3.26 14.49
CA ASP A 39 -0.42 -2.27 13.82
C ASP A 39 -1.72 -2.88 13.29
N ILE A 40 -2.75 -2.86 14.12
CA ILE A 40 -4.10 -3.30 13.72
C ILE A 40 -4.82 -2.23 12.89
N SER A 41 -4.32 -1.00 12.86
CA SER A 41 -4.94 0.13 12.14
C SER A 41 -4.74 0.12 10.62
N LEU A 42 -4.05 -0.88 10.08
CA LEU A 42 -3.69 -0.94 8.66
C LEU A 42 -4.90 -0.90 7.71
N GLU A 43 -6.02 -1.51 8.10
CA GLU A 43 -7.27 -1.48 7.32
C GLU A 43 -7.82 -0.06 7.20
N GLY A 44 -7.89 0.67 8.33
CA GLY A 44 -8.33 2.06 8.36
C GLY A 44 -7.40 2.97 7.59
N LYS A 45 -6.08 2.75 7.66
CA LYS A 45 -5.08 3.49 6.86
C LYS A 45 -5.27 3.26 5.37
N LEU A 46 -5.51 2.02 4.94
CA LEU A 46 -5.82 1.69 3.56
C LEU A 46 -7.10 2.40 3.10
N LEU A 47 -8.15 2.35 3.92
CA LEU A 47 -9.43 2.98 3.60
C LEU A 47 -9.33 4.50 3.50
N SER A 48 -8.68 5.15 4.48
CA SER A 48 -8.42 6.59 4.46
C SER A 48 -7.54 6.99 3.26
N GLY A 49 -6.48 6.23 2.98
CA GLY A 49 -5.62 6.46 1.81
C GLY A 49 -6.38 6.33 0.49
N ALA A 50 -7.19 5.29 0.33
CA ALA A 50 -8.02 5.09 -0.85
C ALA A 50 -9.04 6.23 -1.04
N PHE A 51 -9.69 6.65 0.04
CA PHE A 51 -10.63 7.77 0.02
C PHE A 51 -9.95 9.08 -0.38
N VAL A 52 -8.81 9.42 0.25
CA VAL A 52 -8.06 10.64 -0.05
C VAL A 52 -7.52 10.61 -1.49
N ALA A 53 -6.95 9.49 -1.92
CA ALA A 53 -6.47 9.34 -3.31
C ALA A 53 -7.59 9.59 -4.31
N ALA A 54 -8.73 8.92 -4.14
CA ALA A 54 -9.86 9.02 -5.06
C ALA A 54 -10.49 10.42 -5.02
N THR A 55 -10.60 11.03 -3.83
CA THR A 55 -11.16 12.39 -3.67
C THR A 55 -10.30 13.42 -4.38
N ILE A 56 -8.99 13.43 -4.12
CA ILE A 56 -8.08 14.39 -4.72
C ILE A 56 -7.97 14.17 -6.23
N ALA A 57 -7.87 12.92 -6.68
CA ALA A 57 -7.86 12.62 -8.10
C ALA A 57 -9.16 13.08 -8.78
N ALA A 58 -10.33 12.85 -8.17
CA ALA A 58 -11.62 13.28 -8.73
C ALA A 58 -11.75 14.81 -8.82
N LEU A 59 -11.18 15.56 -7.88
CA LEU A 59 -11.24 17.03 -7.87
C LEU A 59 -10.18 17.67 -8.78
N THR A 60 -9.03 17.03 -8.97
CA THR A 60 -7.89 17.61 -9.69
C THR A 60 -7.65 17.02 -11.08
N GLY A 61 -8.25 15.87 -11.39
CA GLY A 61 -7.94 15.09 -12.59
C GLY A 61 -6.56 14.42 -12.56
N ASN A 62 -5.88 14.36 -11.40
CA ASN A 62 -4.50 13.88 -11.33
C ASN A 62 -4.33 12.77 -10.27
N ALA A 63 -4.20 11.52 -10.72
CA ALA A 63 -3.98 10.38 -9.84
C ALA A 63 -2.66 10.42 -9.06
N TRP A 64 -1.61 11.07 -9.56
CA TRP A 64 -0.33 11.19 -8.86
C TRP A 64 -0.41 12.14 -7.67
N LEU A 65 -1.14 13.26 -7.81
CA LEU A 65 -1.46 14.13 -6.68
C LEU A 65 -2.32 13.38 -5.65
N GLY A 66 -3.28 12.58 -6.12
CA GLY A 66 -4.07 11.69 -5.26
C GLY A 66 -3.19 10.74 -4.45
N LEU A 67 -2.23 10.07 -5.09
CA LEU A 67 -1.27 9.19 -4.42
C LEU A 67 -0.46 9.92 -3.36
N GLY A 68 0.08 11.10 -3.70
CA GLY A 68 0.87 11.91 -2.76
C GLY A 68 0.06 12.29 -1.51
N CYS A 69 -1.17 12.77 -1.69
CA CYS A 69 -2.06 13.09 -0.57
C CYS A 69 -2.46 11.86 0.25
N ALA A 70 -2.66 10.70 -0.40
CA ALA A 70 -2.96 9.45 0.29
C ALA A 70 -1.79 8.95 1.15
N MET A 71 -0.55 9.11 0.67
CA MET A 71 0.65 8.82 1.47
C MET A 71 0.70 9.71 2.71
N LEU A 72 0.42 11.00 2.57
CA LEU A 72 0.38 11.94 3.70
C LEU A 72 -0.73 11.57 4.71
N ALA A 73 -1.91 11.16 4.23
CA ALA A 73 -2.99 10.68 5.10
C ALA A 73 -2.58 9.41 5.86
N GLY A 74 -1.98 8.42 5.20
CA GLY A 74 -1.48 7.20 5.84
C GLY A 74 -0.38 7.48 6.88
N ILE A 75 0.53 8.43 6.59
CA ILE A 75 1.55 8.89 7.54
C ILE A 75 0.88 9.56 8.75
N ALA A 76 -0.07 10.48 8.54
CA ALA A 76 -0.77 11.16 9.62
C ALA A 76 -1.49 10.17 10.54
N MET A 77 -2.21 9.20 9.98
CA MET A 77 -2.87 8.14 10.75
C MET A 77 -1.86 7.25 11.51
N SER A 78 -0.71 6.98 10.91
CA SER A 78 0.37 6.21 11.57
C SER A 78 1.02 6.99 12.70
N LEU A 79 1.18 8.31 12.56
CA LEU A 79 1.67 9.18 13.63
C LEU A 79 0.69 9.24 14.80
N ILE A 80 -0.62 9.26 14.54
CA ILE A 80 -1.64 9.19 15.60
C ILE A 80 -1.53 7.86 16.37
N HIS A 81 -1.42 6.74 15.64
CA HIS A 81 -1.25 5.42 16.26
C HIS A 81 0.04 5.33 17.08
N GLY A 82 1.16 5.76 16.49
CA GLY A 82 2.46 5.78 17.14
C GLY A 82 2.48 6.67 18.38
N PHE A 83 1.90 7.86 18.31
CA PHE A 83 1.78 8.76 19.45
C PHE A 83 0.98 8.14 20.61
N ALA A 84 -0.15 7.48 20.31
CA ALA A 84 -0.94 6.79 21.33
C ALA A 84 -0.18 5.62 21.96
N CYS A 85 0.51 4.81 21.14
CA CYS A 85 1.13 3.56 21.61
C CYS A 85 2.53 3.78 22.23
N ILE A 86 3.33 4.68 21.66
CA ILE A 86 4.73 4.92 22.07
C ILE A 86 4.76 5.98 23.18
N THR A 87 4.19 7.17 22.94
CA THR A 87 4.24 8.29 23.89
C THR A 87 3.36 8.04 25.11
N HIS A 88 2.12 7.58 24.88
CA HIS A 88 1.14 7.38 25.95
C HIS A 88 1.07 5.94 26.47
N LYS A 89 1.84 5.01 25.90
CA LYS A 89 1.83 3.59 26.28
C LYS A 89 0.42 2.99 26.24
N GLY A 90 -0.39 3.47 25.29
CA GLY A 90 -1.75 3.00 25.08
C GLY A 90 -1.76 1.58 24.50
N ASP A 91 -2.88 0.89 24.69
CA ASP A 91 -3.10 -0.42 24.11
C ASP A 91 -3.16 -0.33 22.57
N GLN A 92 -2.29 -1.09 21.91
CA GLN A 92 -2.12 -1.07 20.46
C GLN A 92 -3.36 -1.60 19.73
N VAL A 93 -4.06 -2.57 20.31
CA VAL A 93 -5.30 -3.12 19.76
C VAL A 93 -6.40 -2.07 19.84
N VAL A 94 -6.55 -1.41 21.00
CA VAL A 94 -7.57 -0.38 21.21
C VAL A 94 -7.34 0.81 20.26
N SER A 95 -6.11 1.33 20.19
CA SER A 95 -5.76 2.41 19.26
C SER A 95 -6.00 1.98 17.81
N GLY A 96 -5.61 0.75 17.46
CA GLY A 96 -5.75 0.19 16.13
C GLY A 96 -7.21 0.10 15.67
N VAL A 97 -8.06 -0.50 16.50
CA VAL A 97 -9.51 -0.62 16.27
C VAL A 97 -10.17 0.75 16.21
N ALA A 98 -9.79 1.68 17.09
CA ALA A 98 -10.32 3.04 17.06
C ALA A 98 -10.04 3.75 15.73
N ILE A 99 -8.83 3.60 15.17
CA ILE A 99 -8.49 4.13 13.84
C ILE A 99 -9.34 3.48 12.75
N ASN A 100 -9.54 2.16 12.77
CA ASN A 100 -10.35 1.48 11.77
C ASN A 100 -11.81 1.95 11.81
N ILE A 101 -12.39 2.11 13.01
CA ILE A 101 -13.75 2.64 13.20
C ILE A 101 -13.84 4.09 12.74
N LEU A 102 -12.85 4.92 13.09
CA LEU A 102 -12.80 6.31 12.66
C LEU A 102 -12.75 6.40 11.13
N ALA A 103 -11.87 5.64 10.49
CA ALA A 103 -11.73 5.63 9.04
C ALA A 103 -13.04 5.17 8.37
N SER A 104 -13.64 4.07 8.83
CA SER A 104 -14.86 3.52 8.23
C SER A 104 -16.05 4.50 8.28
N GLY A 105 -16.23 5.19 9.40
CA GLY A 105 -17.26 6.22 9.52
C GLY A 105 -16.92 7.49 8.74
N LEU A 106 -15.70 8.01 8.91
CA LEU A 106 -15.30 9.31 8.38
C LEU A 106 -15.26 9.31 6.85
N THR A 107 -14.73 8.27 6.21
CA THR A 107 -14.67 8.23 4.74
C THR A 107 -16.05 8.19 4.11
N ILE A 108 -17.02 7.51 4.75
CA ILE A 108 -18.41 7.48 4.27
C ILE A 108 -19.06 8.85 4.44
N VAL A 109 -18.96 9.45 5.63
CA VAL A 109 -19.58 10.75 5.92
C VAL A 109 -19.02 11.85 5.01
N LEU A 110 -17.70 11.90 4.84
CA LEU A 110 -17.06 12.86 3.93
C LEU A 110 -17.41 12.58 2.47
N GLY A 111 -17.49 11.31 2.06
CA GLY A 111 -17.91 10.95 0.71
C GLY A 111 -19.34 11.39 0.40
N ILE A 112 -20.26 11.26 1.35
CA ILE A 112 -21.64 11.78 1.23
C ILE A 112 -21.61 13.30 1.14
N ALA A 113 -20.89 13.98 2.04
CA ALA A 113 -20.84 15.44 2.09
C ALA A 113 -20.24 16.06 0.82
N LEU A 114 -19.20 15.45 0.25
CA LEU A 114 -18.48 15.97 -0.91
C LEU A 114 -19.13 15.60 -2.25
N PHE A 115 -19.63 14.36 -2.38
CA PHE A 115 -20.03 13.83 -3.69
C PHE A 115 -21.52 13.50 -3.80
N GLN A 116 -22.25 13.43 -2.69
CA GLN A 116 -23.69 13.11 -2.67
C GLN A 116 -24.04 11.80 -3.40
N ARG A 117 -23.12 10.83 -3.42
CA ARG A 117 -23.26 9.52 -4.07
C ARG A 117 -23.21 8.36 -3.07
N GLY A 118 -23.92 8.51 -1.95
CA GLY A 118 -24.00 7.44 -0.93
C GLY A 118 -22.65 7.01 -0.36
N GLY A 119 -21.68 7.94 -0.24
CA GLY A 119 -20.34 7.65 0.27
C GLY A 119 -19.33 7.21 -0.79
N GLN A 120 -19.74 7.07 -2.06
CA GLN A 120 -18.84 6.72 -3.16
C GLN A 120 -18.16 7.95 -3.76
N THR A 121 -16.88 7.79 -4.10
CA THR A 121 -16.13 8.77 -4.90
C THR A 121 -16.47 8.62 -6.39
N PRO A 122 -16.43 9.72 -7.18
CA PRO A 122 -16.64 9.65 -8.62
C PRO A 122 -15.62 8.74 -9.31
N SER A 123 -16.06 8.02 -10.34
CA SER A 123 -15.15 7.25 -11.19
C SER A 123 -14.32 8.19 -12.07
N LEU A 124 -13.01 7.99 -12.08
CA LEU A 124 -12.08 8.75 -12.92
C LEU A 124 -12.19 8.33 -14.40
N PRO A 125 -12.05 9.26 -15.36
CA PRO A 125 -11.77 8.95 -16.76
C PRO A 125 -10.51 8.08 -16.93
N LYS A 126 -10.30 7.45 -18.08
CA LYS A 126 -9.17 6.53 -18.26
C LYS A 126 -7.83 7.26 -18.27
N GLU A 127 -7.83 8.45 -18.85
CA GLU A 127 -6.69 9.37 -18.97
C GLU A 127 -6.16 9.86 -17.63
N ASP A 128 -7.03 9.98 -16.62
CA ASP A 128 -6.67 10.48 -15.28
C ASP A 128 -6.23 9.37 -14.32
N ARG A 129 -6.31 8.09 -14.74
CA ARG A 129 -5.89 6.92 -13.95
C ARG A 129 -4.40 6.62 -14.17
N PHE A 130 -3.83 5.79 -13.30
CA PHE A 130 -2.49 5.24 -13.54
C PHE A 130 -2.47 4.42 -14.83
N THR A 131 -1.72 4.91 -15.80
CA THR A 131 -1.58 4.26 -17.09
C THR A 131 -0.63 3.05 -16.98
N PRO A 132 -0.90 1.98 -17.75
CA PRO A 132 0.00 0.84 -17.81
C PRO A 132 1.29 1.20 -18.53
N ILE A 133 2.41 0.72 -18.02
CA ILE A 133 3.73 0.88 -18.64
C ILE A 133 3.95 -0.29 -19.60
N GLN A 134 4.25 0.03 -20.87
CA GLN A 134 4.67 -0.96 -21.84
C GLN A 134 6.18 -0.98 -21.97
N TRP A 135 6.75 -2.17 -21.77
CA TRP A 135 8.18 -2.40 -21.88
C TRP A 135 8.61 -2.51 -23.36
N TRP A 136 9.89 -2.27 -23.60
CA TRP A 136 10.55 -2.38 -24.90
C TRP A 136 10.34 -3.76 -25.54
N GLY A 137 10.03 -3.79 -26.85
CA GLY A 137 9.88 -5.03 -27.62
C GLY A 137 8.51 -5.71 -27.53
N VAL A 138 7.51 -5.14 -26.83
CA VAL A 138 6.14 -5.69 -26.79
C VAL A 138 5.58 -5.93 -28.19
N GLU A 139 5.73 -4.96 -29.09
CA GLU A 139 5.21 -5.04 -30.48
C GLU A 139 5.89 -6.15 -31.29
N SER A 140 7.15 -6.48 -30.99
CA SER A 140 7.92 -7.51 -31.70
C SER A 140 7.64 -8.92 -31.20
N VAL A 141 7.22 -9.07 -29.95
CA VAL A 141 6.97 -10.36 -29.29
C VAL A 141 5.48 -10.76 -29.39
N ASP A 142 4.59 -9.82 -29.72
CA ASP A 142 3.13 -10.05 -29.84
C ASP A 142 2.78 -11.05 -30.96
N SER A 143 3.67 -11.25 -31.94
CA SER A 143 3.49 -12.21 -33.03
C SER A 143 3.68 -13.67 -32.61
N VAL A 144 4.23 -13.94 -31.42
CA VAL A 144 4.46 -15.30 -30.93
C VAL A 144 3.26 -15.77 -30.11
N PRO A 145 2.55 -16.84 -30.52
CA PRO A 145 1.41 -17.35 -29.76
C PRO A 145 1.84 -17.77 -28.35
N ILE A 146 1.00 -17.46 -27.36
CA ILE A 146 1.21 -17.72 -25.93
C ILE A 146 2.33 -16.86 -25.29
N LEU A 147 3.54 -16.85 -25.84
CA LEU A 147 4.66 -16.06 -25.30
C LEU A 147 4.45 -14.55 -25.41
N GLY A 148 3.87 -14.08 -26.52
CA GLY A 148 3.47 -12.67 -26.69
C GLY A 148 2.43 -12.24 -25.66
N VAL A 149 1.43 -13.10 -25.42
CA VAL A 149 0.37 -12.85 -24.43
C VAL A 149 0.94 -12.79 -23.01
N ILE A 150 1.82 -13.74 -22.65
CA ILE A 150 2.50 -13.75 -21.34
C ILE A 150 3.32 -12.47 -21.16
N TYR A 151 4.15 -12.11 -22.15
CA TYR A 151 5.00 -10.93 -22.05
C TYR A 151 4.17 -9.65 -21.97
N ARG A 152 3.10 -9.53 -22.76
CA ARG A 152 2.27 -8.33 -22.82
C ARG A 152 1.32 -8.16 -21.64
N GLN A 153 0.77 -9.24 -21.09
CA GLN A 153 -0.25 -9.19 -20.04
C GLN A 153 0.32 -9.39 -18.63
N LEU A 154 1.38 -10.19 -18.46
CA LEU A 154 1.90 -10.56 -17.15
C LEU A 154 3.21 -9.85 -16.78
N ILE A 155 4.07 -9.57 -17.77
CA ILE A 155 5.37 -8.92 -17.53
C ILE A 155 5.27 -7.42 -17.80
N SER A 156 4.65 -7.07 -18.93
CA SER A 156 4.38 -5.71 -19.37
C SER A 156 2.90 -5.38 -19.12
N GLY A 157 2.51 -4.10 -19.23
CA GLY A 157 1.10 -3.71 -19.16
C GLY A 157 0.53 -3.51 -17.75
N HIS A 158 1.33 -3.66 -16.71
CA HIS A 158 0.97 -3.21 -15.37
C HIS A 158 1.31 -1.73 -15.15
N ASN A 159 0.63 -1.09 -14.19
CA ASN A 159 0.97 0.27 -13.78
C ASN A 159 2.23 0.29 -12.90
N LEU A 160 2.82 1.47 -12.70
CA LEU A 160 4.05 1.64 -11.93
C LEU A 160 3.96 1.06 -10.51
N LEU A 161 2.80 1.16 -9.87
CA LEU A 161 2.60 0.74 -8.47
C LEU A 161 2.73 -0.77 -8.29
N VAL A 162 2.32 -1.57 -9.28
CA VAL A 162 2.51 -3.04 -9.26
C VAL A 162 4.00 -3.37 -9.19
N TYR A 163 4.81 -2.76 -10.05
CA TYR A 163 6.26 -3.01 -10.07
C TYR A 163 6.93 -2.51 -8.78
N ILE A 164 6.51 -1.36 -8.26
CA ILE A 164 6.98 -0.86 -6.96
C ILE A 164 6.64 -1.85 -5.84
N ALA A 165 5.42 -2.39 -5.81
CA ALA A 165 5.01 -3.35 -4.78
C ALA A 165 5.80 -4.66 -4.87
N LEU A 166 6.03 -5.18 -6.09
CA LEU A 166 6.87 -6.36 -6.31
C LEU A 166 8.31 -6.12 -5.85
N LEU A 167 8.87 -4.95 -6.13
CA LEU A 167 10.23 -4.56 -5.70
C LEU A 167 10.30 -4.31 -4.18
N ALA A 168 9.24 -3.83 -3.56
CA ALA A 168 9.18 -3.53 -2.14
C ALA A 168 9.40 -4.79 -1.28
N VAL A 169 9.00 -5.98 -1.76
CA VAL A 169 9.19 -7.25 -1.03
C VAL A 169 10.66 -7.60 -0.80
N PRO A 170 11.49 -7.82 -1.85
CA PRO A 170 12.91 -8.11 -1.65
C PRO A 170 13.66 -6.93 -1.04
N LEU A 171 13.23 -5.69 -1.32
CA LEU A 171 13.83 -4.51 -0.70
C LEU A 171 13.59 -4.49 0.81
N THR A 172 12.37 -4.78 1.27
CA THR A 172 12.03 -4.88 2.70
C THR A 172 12.85 -5.98 3.36
N ALA A 173 12.97 -7.15 2.73
CA ALA A 173 13.82 -8.23 3.23
C ALA A 173 15.29 -7.80 3.34
N PHE A 174 15.84 -7.15 2.31
CA PHE A 174 17.20 -6.62 2.33
C PHE A 174 17.39 -5.59 3.44
N VAL A 175 16.50 -4.61 3.57
CA VAL A 175 16.57 -3.57 4.60
C VAL A 175 16.54 -4.18 6.00
N LEU A 176 15.60 -5.08 6.29
CA LEU A 176 15.44 -5.66 7.62
C LEU A 176 16.58 -6.62 8.02
N TYR A 177 17.07 -7.42 7.07
CA TYR A 177 18.01 -8.51 7.38
C TYR A 177 19.45 -8.22 7.01
N LYS A 178 19.73 -7.26 6.13
CA LYS A 178 21.09 -6.97 5.63
C LYS A 178 21.60 -5.56 5.94
N THR A 179 20.81 -4.69 6.58
CA THR A 179 21.27 -3.33 6.93
C THR A 179 21.39 -3.11 8.44
N ARG A 180 22.21 -2.11 8.83
CA ARG A 180 22.34 -1.67 10.24
C ARG A 180 21.03 -1.11 10.79
N PHE A 181 20.24 -0.43 9.95
CA PHE A 181 18.92 0.06 10.31
C PHE A 181 18.00 -1.11 10.70
N GLY A 182 17.92 -2.14 9.85
CA GLY A 182 17.09 -3.31 10.12
C GLY A 182 17.50 -4.10 11.37
N LEU A 183 18.80 -4.18 11.66
CA LEU A 183 19.29 -4.78 12.91
C LEU A 183 18.83 -3.97 14.13
N ARG A 184 18.97 -2.65 14.10
CA ARG A 184 18.54 -1.75 15.19
C ARG A 184 17.03 -1.80 15.39
N LEU A 185 16.26 -1.74 14.30
CA LEU A 185 14.80 -1.81 14.33
C LEU A 185 14.33 -3.08 15.05
N ARG A 186 14.85 -4.25 14.65
CA ARG A 186 14.51 -5.54 15.26
C ARG A 186 14.96 -5.62 16.72
N ALA A 187 16.14 -5.09 17.04
CA ALA A 187 16.62 -5.04 18.41
C ALA A 187 15.72 -4.17 19.32
N VAL A 188 15.21 -3.05 18.80
CA VAL A 188 14.22 -2.21 19.50
C VAL A 188 12.95 -3.02 19.76
N GLY A 189 12.45 -3.75 18.75
CA GLY A 189 11.22 -4.54 18.90
C GLY A 189 11.34 -5.71 19.88
N GLU A 190 12.51 -6.33 19.98
CA GLU A 190 12.73 -7.48 20.89
C GLU A 190 13.06 -7.03 22.33
N ILE A 191 14.07 -6.16 22.51
CA ILE A 191 14.55 -5.71 23.83
C ILE A 191 14.90 -4.22 23.77
N PRO A 192 13.91 -3.30 23.88
CA PRO A 192 14.15 -1.86 23.78
C PRO A 192 15.20 -1.36 24.78
N LYS A 193 15.20 -1.92 26.00
CA LYS A 193 16.13 -1.54 27.08
C LYS A 193 17.60 -1.81 26.74
N ALA A 194 17.88 -2.85 25.94
CA ALA A 194 19.25 -3.17 25.52
C ALA A 194 19.76 -2.19 24.44
N VAL A 195 18.85 -1.63 23.65
CA VAL A 195 19.19 -0.62 22.64
C VAL A 195 19.40 0.75 23.30
N ASP A 196 18.59 1.09 24.29
CA ASP A 196 18.72 2.30 25.09
C ASP A 196 20.05 2.33 25.87
N SER A 197 20.44 1.20 26.48
CA SER A 197 21.75 1.09 27.16
C SER A 197 22.95 1.19 26.22
N ALA A 198 22.76 0.94 24.91
CA ALA A 198 23.76 1.16 23.88
C ALA A 198 23.78 2.62 23.35
N GLY A 199 22.99 3.52 23.95
CA GLY A 199 22.97 4.96 23.66
C GLY A 199 22.10 5.36 22.47
N ILE A 200 21.17 4.50 22.03
CA ILE A 200 20.25 4.79 20.93
C ILE A 200 18.85 5.05 21.52
N SER A 201 18.28 6.23 21.28
CA SER A 201 16.90 6.55 21.69
C SER A 201 15.90 5.56 21.11
N VAL A 202 15.04 5.02 21.98
CA VAL A 202 13.97 4.05 21.66
C VAL A 202 12.57 4.60 21.87
N THR A 203 12.46 5.91 22.13
CA THR A 203 11.21 6.68 22.21
C THR A 203 10.96 7.47 20.94
#